data_AF-A0A645AL13-F1
#
_entry.id   AF-A0A645AL13-F1
#
_cell.length_a   1.000
_cell.length_b   1.000
_cell.length_c   1.000
_cell.angle_alpha   90.00
_cell.angle_beta   90.00
_cell.angle_gamma   90.00
#
_symmetry.space_group_name_H-M   'P 1'
#
loop_
_entity.id
_entity.type
_entity.pdbx_description
1 polymer ?
#
loop_
_entity_poly.entity_id
_entity_poly.type
_entity_poly.pdbx_seq_one_letter_code
_entity_poly.pdbx_strand_id
1 'polypeptide(L)'
;MEFEGNKYPLHNYVWELIQKENLTPGEKSRIDKCIDIISAKEKEDEKELEEKPLTEEEAKSLYHETAGLLRAITDLKEIESGTLKEDTRRFQDKFNEQRVKDARLWLEFIKNTSK
;
A
#
# COMPACT_ATOMS: atom_id res chain seq x y z
N MET A 1 -12.64 3.08 11.66
CA MET A 1 -13.60 3.45 10.61
C MET A 1 -14.94 2.78 10.91
N GLU A 2 -16.07 3.41 10.59
CA GLU A 2 -17.40 2.81 10.82
C GLU A 2 -18.09 2.56 9.47
N PHE A 3 -18.46 1.30 9.21
CA PHE A 3 -19.23 0.90 8.03
C PHE A 3 -20.45 0.11 8.49
N GLU A 4 -21.64 0.51 8.04
CA GLU A 4 -22.89 -0.22 8.34
C GLU A 4 -23.10 -0.47 9.86
N GLY A 5 -22.64 0.46 10.70
CA GLY A 5 -22.72 0.35 12.17
C GLY A 5 -21.60 -0.49 12.82
N ASN A 6 -20.64 -0.99 12.06
CA ASN A 6 -19.51 -1.77 12.57
C ASN A 6 -18.21 -0.95 12.55
N LYS A 7 -17.55 -0.84 13.69
CA LYS A 7 -16.21 -0.25 13.79
C LYS A 7 -15.15 -1.24 13.31
N TYR A 8 -14.55 -0.96 12.16
CA TYR A 8 -13.40 -1.68 11.64
C TYR A 8 -12.11 -0.88 11.88
N PRO A 9 -11.05 -1.48 12.43
CA PRO A 9 -9.70 -0.93 12.35
C PRO A 9 -9.32 -0.83 10.87
N LEU A 10 -9.01 0.39 10.41
CA LEU A 10 -8.72 0.67 8.99
C LEU A 10 -7.64 -0.27 8.44
N HIS A 11 -6.57 -0.46 9.23
CA HIS A 11 -5.46 -1.33 8.89
C HIS A 11 -5.90 -2.78 8.58
N ASN A 12 -6.78 -3.36 9.39
CA ASN A 12 -7.23 -4.74 9.19
C ASN A 12 -8.07 -4.87 7.92
N TYR A 13 -8.93 -3.88 7.66
CA TYR A 13 -9.75 -3.86 6.46
C TYR A 13 -8.91 -3.71 5.19
N VAL A 14 -7.95 -2.79 5.18
CA VAL A 14 -6.98 -2.63 4.09
C VAL A 14 -6.20 -3.93 3.88
N TRP A 15 -5.72 -4.56 4.96
CA TRP A 15 -4.98 -5.81 4.90
C TRP A 15 -5.79 -6.95 4.26
N GLU A 16 -7.06 -7.13 4.63
CA GLU A 16 -7.92 -8.14 4.02
C GLU A 16 -8.12 -7.93 2.51
N LEU A 17 -8.24 -6.67 2.08
CA LEU A 17 -8.41 -6.32 0.66
C LEU A 17 -7.15 -6.61 -0.17
N ILE A 18 -5.95 -6.36 0.37
CA ILE A 18 -4.66 -6.64 -0.29
C ILE A 18 -4.55 -8.14 -0.67
N GLN A 19 -5.07 -9.03 0.19
CA GLN A 19 -4.93 -10.48 0.01
C GLN A 19 -5.86 -11.06 -1.07
N LYS A 20 -6.94 -10.37 -1.45
CA LYS A 20 -7.98 -10.93 -2.35
C LYS A 20 -7.61 -10.76 -3.80
N GLU A 21 -7.58 -11.84 -4.60
CA GLU A 21 -7.16 -11.80 -6.01
C GLU A 21 -7.93 -10.78 -6.87
N ASN A 22 -9.25 -10.74 -6.74
CA ASN A 22 -10.12 -9.78 -7.39
C ASN A 22 -11.04 -9.11 -6.36
N LEU A 23 -11.34 -7.84 -6.59
CA LEU A 23 -12.30 -7.07 -5.79
C LEU A 23 -13.67 -7.08 -6.46
N THR A 24 -14.71 -7.31 -5.67
CA THR A 24 -16.09 -7.14 -6.10
C THR A 24 -16.45 -5.66 -6.27
N PRO A 25 -17.47 -5.32 -7.08
CA PRO A 25 -17.93 -3.93 -7.20
C PRO A 25 -18.32 -3.29 -5.86
N GLY A 26 -18.90 -4.08 -4.94
CA GLY A 26 -19.24 -3.62 -3.59
C GLY A 26 -18.01 -3.30 -2.75
N GLU A 27 -16.93 -4.06 -2.90
CA GLU A 27 -15.65 -3.78 -2.22
C GLU A 27 -14.97 -2.54 -2.80
N LYS A 28 -15.00 -2.35 -4.12
CA LYS A 28 -14.49 -1.12 -4.74
C LYS A 28 -15.24 0.12 -4.25
N SER A 29 -16.57 0.06 -4.22
CA SER A 29 -17.38 1.15 -3.67
C SER A 29 -17.11 1.42 -2.18
N ARG A 30 -16.74 0.39 -1.40
CA ARG A 30 -16.31 0.58 0.00
C ARG A 30 -14.91 1.19 0.09
N ILE A 31 -13.99 0.84 -0.81
CA ILE A 31 -12.68 1.48 -0.94
C ILE A 31 -12.84 2.97 -1.27
N ASP A 32 -13.69 3.33 -2.23
CA ASP A 32 -13.99 4.72 -2.56
C ASP A 32 -14.46 5.50 -1.32
N LYS A 33 -15.41 4.94 -0.58
CA LYS A 33 -15.90 5.54 0.68
C LYS A 33 -14.80 5.65 1.73
N CYS A 34 -13.92 4.64 1.85
CA CYS A 34 -12.77 4.73 2.74
C CYS A 34 -11.86 5.89 2.34
N ILE A 35 -11.53 6.02 1.05
CA ILE A 35 -10.69 7.09 0.52
C ILE A 35 -11.33 8.45 0.84
N ASP A 36 -12.64 8.61 0.63
CA ASP A 36 -13.36 9.85 0.94
C ASP A 36 -13.24 10.24 2.42
N ILE A 37 -13.46 9.28 3.33
CA ILE A 37 -13.37 9.51 4.78
C ILE A 37 -11.95 9.88 5.18
N ILE A 38 -10.94 9.16 4.69
CA ILE A 38 -9.53 9.41 5.02
C ILE A 38 -9.08 10.75 4.45
N SER A 39 -9.51 11.08 3.23
CA SER A 39 -9.18 12.36 2.57
C SER A 39 -9.84 13.54 3.28
N ALA A 40 -11.03 13.36 3.87
CA ALA A 40 -11.66 14.40 4.66
C ALA A 40 -10.86 14.71 5.94
N LYS A 41 -10.37 13.67 6.63
CA LYS A 41 -9.51 13.83 7.81
C LYS A 41 -8.14 14.41 7.47
N GLU A 42 -7.55 13.95 6.36
CA GLU A 42 -6.27 14.46 5.87
C GLU A 42 -6.31 15.97 5.59
N LYS A 43 -7.38 16.45 4.96
CA LYS A 43 -7.63 17.90 4.76
C LYS A 43 -7.85 18.66 6.05
N GLU A 44 -8.49 18.05 7.04
CA GLU A 44 -8.66 18.65 8.37
C GLU A 44 -7.30 18.82 9.05
N ASP A 45 -6.44 17.81 8.97
CA ASP A 45 -5.10 17.83 9.55
C ASP A 45 -4.19 18.83 8.84
N GLU A 46 -4.23 18.90 7.51
CA GLU A 46 -3.50 19.90 6.72
C GLU A 46 -3.91 21.33 7.12
N LYS A 47 -5.21 21.58 7.24
CA LYS A 47 -5.74 22.89 7.67
C LYS A 47 -5.32 23.25 9.09
N GLU A 48 -5.33 22.28 10.01
CA GLU A 48 -4.87 22.48 11.38
C GLU A 48 -3.38 22.86 11.42
N LEU A 49 -2.57 22.22 10.58
CA LEU A 49 -1.15 22.49 10.44
C LEU A 49 -0.86 23.88 9.86
N GLU A 50 -1.73 24.39 8.97
CA GLU A 50 -1.64 25.74 8.41
C GLU A 50 -2.12 26.84 9.37
N GLU A 51 -3.20 26.61 10.11
CA GLU A 51 -3.94 27.68 10.78
C GLU A 51 -3.69 27.78 12.29
N LYS A 52 -3.32 26.67 12.96
CA LYS A 52 -3.20 26.66 14.42
C LYS A 52 -1.77 26.97 14.89
N PRO A 53 -1.60 27.74 15.98
CA PRO A 53 -0.32 27.82 16.66
C PRO A 53 -0.07 26.49 17.38
N LEU A 54 0.82 25.68 16.81
CA LEU A 54 1.20 24.36 17.34
C LEU A 54 2.56 24.42 18.03
N THR A 55 2.74 23.63 19.08
CA THR A 55 4.07 23.27 19.59
C THR A 55 4.80 22.35 18.61
N GLU A 56 6.12 22.21 18.76
CA GLU A 56 6.90 21.31 17.89
C GLU A 56 6.40 19.85 17.99
N GLU A 57 6.05 19.41 19.19
CA GLU A 57 5.51 18.07 19.43
C GLU A 57 4.14 17.86 18.77
N GLU A 58 3.24 18.84 18.87
CA GLU A 58 1.92 18.79 18.22
C GLU A 58 2.05 18.77 16.69
N ALA A 59 2.92 19.63 16.14
CA ALA A 59 3.18 19.66 14.71
C ALA A 59 3.78 18.34 14.20
N LYS A 60 4.71 17.73 14.95
CA LYS A 60 5.28 16.41 14.61
C LYS A 60 4.22 15.31 14.65
N SER A 61 3.39 15.29 15.69
CA SER A 61 2.30 14.32 15.82
C SER A 61 1.34 14.41 14.64
N LEU A 62 0.89 15.62 14.31
CA LEU A 62 -0.03 15.88 13.21
C LEU A 62 0.58 15.49 11.86
N TYR A 63 1.82 15.88 11.59
CA TYR A 63 2.55 15.46 10.39
C TYR A 63 2.60 13.93 10.23
N HIS A 64 2.89 13.19 11.31
CA HIS A 64 2.95 11.74 11.26
C HIS A 64 1.57 11.11 11.01
N GLU A 65 0.51 11.67 11.58
CA GLU A 65 -0.87 11.27 11.29
C GLU A 65 -1.21 11.49 9.82
N THR A 66 -1.03 12.71 9.30
CA THR A 66 -1.30 13.07 7.90
C THR A 66 -0.51 12.18 6.93
N ALA A 67 0.78 11.94 7.19
CA ALA A 67 1.60 11.05 6.38
C ALA A 67 1.10 9.59 6.40
N GLY A 68 0.57 9.14 7.53
CA GLY A 68 -0.07 7.83 7.67
C GLY A 68 -1.37 7.73 6.85
N LEU A 69 -2.20 8.78 6.89
CA LEU A 69 -3.45 8.86 6.12
C LEU A 69 -3.18 8.88 4.61
N LEU A 70 -2.21 9.68 4.14
CA LEU A 70 -1.80 9.73 2.73
C LEU A 70 -1.28 8.38 2.22
N ARG A 71 -0.50 7.66 3.04
CA ARG A 71 -0.05 6.31 2.70
C ARG A 71 -1.23 5.35 2.59
N ALA A 72 -2.17 5.37 3.53
CA ALA A 72 -3.37 4.54 3.46
C ALA A 72 -4.22 4.83 2.21
N ILE A 73 -4.37 6.09 1.80
CA ILE A 73 -5.04 6.47 0.55
C ILE A 73 -4.32 5.89 -0.66
N THR A 74 -2.99 5.99 -0.69
CA THR A 74 -2.16 5.48 -1.79
C THR A 74 -2.32 3.97 -1.92
N ASP A 75 -2.16 3.24 -0.81
CA ASP A 75 -2.32 1.78 -0.77
C ASP A 75 -3.71 1.37 -1.27
N LEU A 76 -4.78 2.05 -0.81
CA LEU A 76 -6.16 1.78 -1.24
C LEU A 76 -6.36 1.98 -2.75
N LYS A 77 -5.78 3.05 -3.33
CA LYS A 77 -5.84 3.31 -4.78
C LYS A 77 -5.08 2.27 -5.59
N GLU A 78 -3.92 1.83 -5.11
CA GLU A 78 -3.13 0.78 -5.78
C GLU A 78 -3.83 -0.59 -5.70
N ILE A 79 -4.51 -0.88 -4.60
CA ILE A 79 -5.35 -2.07 -4.43
C ILE A 79 -6.53 -2.04 -5.40
N GLU A 80 -7.24 -0.91 -5.49
CA GLU A 80 -8.43 -0.77 -6.33
C GLU A 80 -8.11 -0.88 -7.83
N SER A 81 -7.03 -0.22 -8.25
CA SER A 81 -6.56 -0.24 -9.64
C SER A 81 -5.87 -1.55 -10.02
N GLY A 82 -5.41 -2.33 -9.04
CA GLY A 82 -4.68 -3.58 -9.23
C GLY A 82 -3.18 -3.42 -9.51
N THR A 83 -2.67 -2.17 -9.57
CA THR A 83 -1.26 -1.88 -9.83
C THR A 83 -0.33 -2.52 -8.82
N LEU A 84 -0.72 -2.56 -7.54
CA LEU A 84 0.07 -3.19 -6.47
C LEU A 84 0.49 -4.63 -6.81
N LYS A 85 -0.42 -5.38 -7.44
CA LYS A 85 -0.17 -6.78 -7.81
C LYS A 85 0.57 -6.92 -9.12
N GLU A 86 0.30 -6.06 -10.08
CA GLU A 86 1.05 -6.04 -11.34
C GLU A 86 2.52 -5.75 -11.09
N ASP A 87 2.83 -4.78 -10.23
CA ASP A 87 4.20 -4.44 -9.86
C ASP A 87 4.87 -5.57 -9.07
N THR A 88 4.15 -6.20 -8.14
CA THR A 88 4.65 -7.36 -7.39
C THR A 88 4.96 -8.54 -8.32
N ARG A 89 4.07 -8.86 -9.28
CA ARG A 89 4.28 -9.92 -10.28
C ARG A 89 5.47 -9.60 -11.17
N ARG A 90 5.56 -8.38 -11.70
CA ARG A 90 6.70 -7.93 -12.52
C ARG A 90 8.02 -8.06 -11.78
N PHE A 91 8.05 -7.74 -10.49
CA PHE A 91 9.25 -7.90 -9.67
C PHE A 91 9.62 -9.38 -9.50
N GLN A 92 8.64 -10.24 -9.19
CA GLN A 92 8.86 -11.68 -9.07
C GLN A 92 9.34 -12.31 -10.39
N ASP A 93 8.78 -11.90 -11.53
CA ASP A 93 9.19 -12.39 -12.84
C ASP A 93 10.64 -12.03 -13.14
N LYS A 94 11.03 -10.75 -12.93
CA LYS A 94 12.43 -10.31 -13.07
C LYS A 94 13.38 -11.09 -12.15
N PHE A 95 12.96 -11.32 -10.91
CA PHE A 95 13.77 -12.07 -9.95
C PHE A 95 13.93 -13.54 -10.37
N ASN A 96 12.88 -14.17 -10.85
CA ASN A 96 12.91 -15.55 -11.35
C ASN A 96 13.78 -15.67 -12.61
N GLU A 97 13.67 -14.73 -13.54
CA GLU A 97 14.54 -14.66 -14.72
C GLU A 97 16.02 -14.57 -14.32
N GLN A 98 16.34 -13.74 -13.32
CA GLN A 98 17.71 -13.63 -12.83
C GLN A 98 18.21 -14.94 -12.22
N ARG A 99 17.40 -15.60 -11.38
CA ARG A 99 17.74 -16.90 -10.80
C ARG A 99 18.01 -17.96 -11.87
N VAL A 100 17.23 -17.97 -12.95
CA VAL A 100 17.44 -18.90 -14.07
C VAL A 100 18.76 -18.59 -14.78
N LYS A 101 19.09 -17.31 -15.01
CA LYS A 101 20.37 -16.91 -15.59
C LYS A 101 21.53 -17.34 -14.70
N ASP A 102 21.46 -17.09 -13.40
CA ASP A 102 22.50 -17.46 -12.45
C ASP A 102 22.71 -18.98 -12.42
N ALA A 103 21.62 -19.77 -12.40
CA ALA A 103 21.71 -21.22 -12.44
C ALA A 103 22.40 -21.74 -13.73
N ARG A 104 22.14 -21.10 -14.88
CA ARG A 104 22.81 -21.45 -16.14
C ARG A 104 24.31 -21.13 -16.09
N LEU A 105 24.68 -19.96 -15.57
CA LEU A 105 26.08 -19.57 -15.39
C LEU A 105 26.82 -20.51 -14.44
N TRP A 106 26.18 -20.92 -13.34
CA TRP A 106 26.74 -21.89 -12.40
C TRP A 106 26.97 -23.27 -13.06
N LEU A 107 26.02 -23.75 -13.85
CA LEU A 107 26.19 -25.00 -14.59
C LEU A 107 27.32 -24.93 -15.61
N GLU A 108 27.47 -23.80 -16.30
CA GLU A 108 28.58 -23.56 -17.24
C GLU A 108 29.93 -23.50 -16.52
N PHE A 109 30.00 -22.79 -15.40
CA PHE A 109 31.18 -22.74 -14.55
C PHE A 109 31.62 -24.13 -14.12
N ILE A 110 30.71 -24.95 -13.56
CA ILE A 110 31.00 -26.32 -13.13
C ILE A 110 31.57 -27.14 -14.30
N LYS A 111 30.92 -27.10 -15.47
CA LYS A 111 31.41 -27.81 -16.68
C LYS A 111 32.82 -27.40 -17.09
N ASN A 112 33.14 -26.12 -16.97
CA ASN A 112 34.46 -25.59 -17.34
C ASN A 112 35.54 -25.93 -16.29
N THR A 113 35.17 -26.06 -15.02
CA THR A 113 36.10 -26.41 -13.92
C THR A 113 36.26 -27.91 -13.68
N SER A 114 35.38 -28.76 -14.20
CA SER A 114 35.48 -30.23 -14.09
C SER A 114 36.33 -30.87 -15.21
N LYS A 115 37.19 -30.08 -15.87
CA LYS A 115 38.17 -30.54 -16.87
C LYS A 115 39.56 -30.67 -16.28
#